data_AF-A0A3L6ER24-F1
#
_entry.id   AF-A0A3L6ER24-F1
#
_cell.length_a   1.000
_cell.length_b   1.000
_cell.length_c   1.000
_cell.angle_alpha   90.00
_cell.angle_beta   90.00
_cell.angle_gamma   90.00
#
_symmetry.space_group_name_H-M   'P 1'
#
loop_
_entity.id
_entity.type
_entity.pdbx_description
1 polymer ?
#
loop_
_entity_poly.entity_id
_entity_poly.type
_entity_poly.pdbx_seq_one_letter_code
_entity_poly.pdbx_strand_id
1 'polypeptide(L)'
;MENMRYAEELVREFLVFRGFTSTLQAYETELSTEIGRNFQGDKIVDLVFSEYVPKYQLDKLLGLFAFFKQCFMSPADTELFSTLVKLELSVLRYYVINALKSGRQDKVIEFFAIPYIKNPSLDPQFRLYFSKEWLDTLVLSFRNFLSGIFNDTHILP
;
A
#
# COMPACT_ATOMS: atom_id res chain seq x y z
N MET A 1 -11.11 -16.76 2.01
CA MET A 1 -12.11 -16.56 3.09
C MET A 1 -11.88 -17.48 4.29
N GLU A 2 -11.59 -18.77 4.13
CA GLU A 2 -11.30 -19.64 5.29
C GLU A 2 -10.07 -19.19 6.08
N ASN A 3 -8.93 -18.88 5.44
CA ASN A 3 -7.69 -18.59 6.17
C ASN A 3 -7.74 -17.36 7.08
N MET A 4 -8.36 -16.25 6.66
CA MET A 4 -8.45 -15.03 7.50
C MET A 4 -9.48 -15.17 8.61
N ARG A 5 -10.68 -15.70 8.29
CA ARG A 5 -11.70 -15.95 9.31
C ARG A 5 -11.23 -16.98 10.34
N TYR A 6 -10.50 -18.00 9.88
CA TYR A 6 -9.85 -18.97 10.74
C TYR A 6 -8.76 -18.31 11.60
N ALA A 7 -7.94 -17.41 11.06
CA ALA A 7 -6.97 -16.66 11.85
C ALA A 7 -7.66 -15.78 12.92
N GLU A 8 -8.75 -15.10 12.58
CA GLU A 8 -9.54 -14.34 13.55
C GLU A 8 -10.18 -15.23 14.62
N GLU A 9 -10.72 -16.38 14.23
CA GLU A 9 -11.26 -17.38 15.15
C GLU A 9 -10.17 -17.88 16.09
N LEU A 10 -8.98 -18.21 15.58
CA LEU A 10 -7.83 -18.57 16.40
C LEU A 10 -7.41 -17.46 17.37
N VAL A 11 -7.44 -16.19 16.94
CA VAL A 11 -7.15 -15.05 17.82
C VAL A 11 -8.22 -14.94 18.91
N ARG A 12 -9.51 -15.05 18.57
CA ARG A 12 -10.61 -15.03 19.55
C ARG A 12 -10.46 -16.18 20.56
N GLU A 13 -10.25 -17.40 20.08
CA GLU A 13 -10.05 -18.59 20.91
C GLU A 13 -8.84 -18.44 21.82
N PHE A 14 -7.72 -17.93 21.32
CA PHE A 14 -6.52 -17.67 22.11
C PHE A 14 -6.80 -16.67 23.23
N LEU A 15 -7.46 -15.54 22.93
CA LEU A 15 -7.79 -14.52 23.92
C LEU A 15 -8.74 -15.07 24.99
N VAL A 16 -9.74 -15.87 24.61
CA VAL A 16 -10.66 -16.56 25.53
C VAL A 16 -9.91 -17.52 26.43
N PHE A 17 -9.07 -18.41 25.87
CA PHE A 17 -8.37 -19.46 26.62
C PHE A 17 -7.38 -18.89 27.64
N ARG A 18 -6.80 -17.73 27.36
CA ARG A 18 -5.89 -17.02 28.29
C ARG A 18 -6.61 -16.13 29.31
N GLY A 19 -7.92 -15.97 29.21
CA GLY A 19 -8.71 -15.10 30.09
C GLY A 19 -8.55 -13.60 29.79
N PHE A 20 -8.13 -13.23 28.59
CA PHE A 20 -7.94 -11.83 28.18
C PHE A 20 -9.27 -11.18 27.74
N THR A 21 -10.28 -11.21 28.60
CA THR A 21 -11.66 -10.80 28.27
C THR A 21 -11.76 -9.32 27.88
N SER A 22 -11.02 -8.42 28.53
CA SER A 22 -10.98 -7.00 28.16
C SER A 22 -10.34 -6.77 26.79
N THR A 23 -9.29 -7.52 26.45
CA THR A 23 -8.63 -7.45 25.13
C THR A 23 -9.53 -8.02 24.04
N LEU A 24 -10.25 -9.12 24.32
CA LEU A 24 -11.23 -9.68 23.40
C LEU A 24 -12.34 -8.67 23.10
N GLN A 25 -12.88 -8.01 24.12
CA GLN A 25 -13.93 -7.00 23.95
C GLN A 25 -13.44 -5.81 23.11
N ALA A 26 -12.22 -5.33 23.37
CA ALA A 26 -11.61 -4.25 22.58
C ALA A 26 -11.41 -4.69 21.12
N TYR A 27 -10.86 -5.89 20.91
CA TYR A 27 -10.66 -6.48 19.58
C TYR A 27 -11.97 -6.61 18.79
N GLU A 28 -13.02 -7.17 19.40
CA GLU A 28 -14.33 -7.32 18.75
C GLU A 28 -14.99 -5.97 18.46
N THR A 29 -14.86 -5.00 19.37
CA THR A 29 -15.36 -3.64 19.16
C THR A 29 -14.66 -2.98 17.97
N GLU A 30 -13.33 -3.03 17.91
CA GLU A 30 -12.57 -2.45 16.80
C GLU A 30 -12.89 -3.15 15.47
N LEU A 31 -12.97 -4.48 15.47
CA LEU A 31 -13.32 -5.28 14.29
C LEU A 31 -14.73 -4.94 13.76
N SER A 32 -15.67 -4.59 14.64
CA SER A 32 -17.05 -4.25 14.27
C SER A 32 -17.23 -2.83 13.69
N THR A 33 -16.19 -1.99 13.72
CA THR A 33 -16.29 -0.60 13.25
C THR A 33 -15.77 -0.43 11.82
N GLU A 34 -16.58 0.16 10.94
CA GLU A 34 -16.13 0.61 9.61
C GLU A 34 -14.99 1.64 9.68
N ILE A 35 -14.91 2.37 10.80
CA ILE A 35 -13.81 3.30 11.12
C ILE A 35 -12.46 2.55 11.16
N GLY A 36 -12.43 1.34 11.72
CA GLY A 36 -11.22 0.51 11.79
C GLY A 36 -10.66 0.17 10.40
N ARG A 37 -11.54 -0.15 9.45
CA ARG A 37 -11.15 -0.49 8.06
C ARG A 37 -10.59 0.71 7.30
N ASN A 38 -11.27 1.86 7.37
CA ASN A 38 -10.76 3.10 6.76
C ASN A 38 -9.45 3.56 7.42
N PHE A 39 -9.32 3.41 8.73
CA PHE A 39 -8.09 3.73 9.46
C PHE A 39 -6.91 2.82 9.09
N GLN A 40 -7.16 1.55 8.75
CA GLN A 40 -6.12 0.65 8.22
C GLN A 40 -5.62 1.13 6.86
N GLY A 41 -6.52 1.53 5.96
CA GLY A 41 -6.15 2.14 4.68
C GLY A 41 -5.24 3.35 4.85
N ASP A 42 -5.61 4.26 5.75
CA ASP A 42 -4.84 5.47 6.04
C ASP A 42 -3.44 5.18 6.58
N LYS A 43 -3.30 4.21 7.49
CA LYS A 43 -1.99 3.76 7.97
C LYS A 43 -1.10 3.24 6.85
N ILE A 44 -1.67 2.53 5.88
CA ILE A 44 -0.91 2.01 4.73
C ILE A 44 -0.51 3.15 3.80
N VAL A 45 -1.39 4.15 3.58
CA VAL A 45 -1.03 5.38 2.86
C VAL A 45 0.17 6.05 3.55
N ASP A 46 0.11 6.26 4.87
CA ASP A 46 1.20 6.87 5.63
C ASP A 46 2.48 6.03 5.56
N LEU A 47 2.36 4.71 5.65
CA LEU A 47 3.51 3.81 5.52
C LEU A 47 4.19 3.93 4.16
N VAL A 48 3.43 4.07 3.08
CA VAL A 48 3.99 4.23 1.73
C VAL A 48 4.61 5.61 1.55
N PHE A 49 3.82 6.67 1.79
CA PHE A 49 4.17 8.03 1.37
C PHE A 49 4.97 8.83 2.42
N SER A 50 4.90 8.46 3.69
CA SER A 50 5.63 9.12 4.78
C SER A 50 6.84 8.32 5.27
N GLU A 51 6.83 6.99 5.10
CA GLU A 51 7.90 6.11 5.60
C GLU A 51 8.73 5.46 4.48
N TYR A 52 8.14 4.66 3.61
CA TYR A 52 8.91 3.84 2.67
C TYR A 52 9.53 4.66 1.53
N VAL A 53 8.76 5.55 0.91
CA VAL A 53 9.27 6.39 -0.18
C VAL A 53 10.28 7.44 0.31
N PRO A 54 10.01 8.23 1.35
CA PRO A 54 10.96 9.27 1.80
C PRO A 54 12.26 8.71 2.36
N LYS A 55 12.22 7.51 2.96
CA LYS A 55 13.39 6.85 3.57
C LYS A 55 14.06 5.82 2.66
N TYR A 56 13.67 5.76 1.38
CA TYR A 56 14.29 4.89 0.37
C TYR A 56 14.27 3.39 0.72
N GLN A 57 13.17 2.91 1.31
CA GLN A 57 13.01 1.52 1.74
C GLN A 57 12.35 0.68 0.63
N LEU A 58 13.05 0.54 -0.51
CA LEU A 58 12.53 -0.14 -1.70
C LEU A 58 12.06 -1.57 -1.43
N ASP A 59 12.83 -2.36 -0.69
CA ASP A 59 12.49 -3.76 -0.40
C ASP A 59 11.16 -3.89 0.34
N LYS A 60 10.89 -2.99 1.30
CA LYS A 60 9.62 -2.99 2.05
C LYS A 60 8.45 -2.56 1.18
N LEU A 61 8.68 -1.59 0.30
CA LEU A 61 7.68 -1.13 -0.67
C LEU A 61 7.30 -2.25 -1.64
N LEU A 62 8.28 -2.94 -2.21
CA LEU A 62 8.06 -4.09 -3.09
C LEU A 62 7.39 -5.25 -2.35
N GLY A 63 7.82 -5.52 -1.12
CA GLY A 63 7.21 -6.52 -0.25
C GLY A 63 5.73 -6.25 0.01
N LEU A 64 5.36 -5.00 0.26
CA LEU A 64 3.97 -4.60 0.45
C LEU A 64 3.11 -4.84 -0.81
N PHE A 65 3.58 -4.43 -1.98
CA PHE A 65 2.84 -4.66 -3.23
C PHE A 65 2.80 -6.15 -3.61
N ALA A 66 3.85 -6.90 -3.33
CA ALA A 66 3.85 -8.35 -3.50
C ALA A 66 2.79 -9.02 -2.60
N PHE A 67 2.68 -8.58 -1.35
CA PHE A 67 1.62 -9.02 -0.44
C PHE A 67 0.23 -8.69 -0.98
N PHE A 68 -0.02 -7.47 -1.44
CA PHE A 68 -1.33 -7.14 -2.03
C PHE A 68 -1.66 -7.99 -3.25
N LYS A 69 -0.69 -8.22 -4.14
CA LYS A 69 -0.87 -9.11 -5.29
C LYS A 69 -1.23 -10.53 -4.85
N GLN A 70 -0.70 -11.01 -3.73
CA GLN A 70 -1.03 -12.32 -3.16
C GLN A 70 -2.48 -12.42 -2.65
N CYS A 71 -3.12 -11.30 -2.32
CA CYS A 71 -4.52 -11.28 -1.89
C CYS A 71 -5.50 -11.48 -3.06
N PHE A 72 -5.10 -11.18 -4.30
CA PHE A 72 -5.96 -11.21 -5.49
C PHE A 72 -5.65 -12.43 -6.37
N MET A 73 -6.05 -13.62 -5.90
CA MET A 73 -5.78 -14.90 -6.59
C MET A 73 -6.99 -15.44 -7.36
N SER A 74 -8.16 -14.81 -7.22
CA SER A 74 -9.39 -15.23 -7.92
C SER A 74 -9.50 -14.58 -9.30
N PRO A 75 -10.07 -15.25 -10.31
CA PRO A 75 -10.42 -14.61 -11.59
C PRO A 75 -11.35 -13.40 -11.45
N ALA A 76 -12.17 -13.36 -10.40
CA ALA A 76 -13.05 -12.23 -10.09
C ALA A 76 -12.28 -10.95 -9.74
N ASP A 77 -11.02 -11.08 -9.29
CA ASP A 77 -10.20 -9.97 -8.83
C ASP A 77 -9.42 -9.30 -9.97
N THR A 78 -9.59 -9.74 -11.22
CA THR A 78 -8.77 -9.32 -12.36
C THR A 78 -8.73 -7.79 -12.53
N GLU A 79 -9.86 -7.10 -12.33
CA GLU A 79 -9.93 -5.65 -12.44
C GLU A 79 -9.22 -4.92 -11.29
N LEU A 80 -9.37 -5.41 -10.06
CA LEU A 80 -8.67 -4.89 -8.88
C LEU A 80 -7.17 -5.13 -8.99
N PHE A 81 -6.75 -6.30 -9.45
CA PHE A 81 -5.36 -6.62 -9.70
C PHE A 81 -4.74 -5.69 -10.76
N SER A 82 -5.45 -5.45 -11.87
CA SER A 82 -5.02 -4.51 -12.91
C SER A 82 -4.85 -3.08 -12.35
N THR A 83 -5.77 -2.66 -11.49
CA THR A 83 -5.71 -1.36 -10.81
C THR A 83 -4.53 -1.28 -9.84
N LEU A 84 -4.30 -2.33 -9.05
CA LEU A 84 -3.17 -2.45 -8.14
C LEU A 84 -1.83 -2.32 -8.87
N VAL A 85 -1.66 -3.00 -10.02
CA VAL A 85 -0.42 -2.92 -10.81
C VAL A 85 -0.19 -1.50 -11.35
N LYS A 86 -1.24 -0.79 -11.77
CA LYS A 86 -1.12 0.61 -12.21
C LYS A 86 -0.72 1.55 -11.06
N LEU A 87 -1.27 1.31 -9.86
CA LEU A 87 -0.92 2.05 -8.66
C LEU A 87 0.52 1.74 -8.21
N GLU A 88 0.92 0.47 -8.21
CA GLU A 88 2.30 0.02 -7.95
C GLU A 88 3.28 0.77 -8.84
N LEU A 89 3.07 0.75 -10.16
CA LEU A 89 3.92 1.49 -11.10
C LEU A 89 3.96 2.99 -10.84
N SER A 90 2.83 3.59 -10.44
CA SER A 90 2.75 5.02 -10.15
C SER A 90 3.50 5.38 -8.86
N VAL A 91 3.39 4.56 -7.82
CA VAL A 91 4.15 4.72 -6.57
C VAL A 91 5.65 4.51 -6.81
N LEU A 92 6.05 3.55 -7.63
CA LEU A 92 7.47 3.35 -8.00
C LEU A 92 8.03 4.52 -8.82
N ARG A 93 7.23 5.11 -9.73
CA ARG A 93 7.61 6.38 -10.40
C ARG A 93 7.81 7.51 -9.38
N TYR A 94 6.91 7.62 -8.40
CA TYR A 94 7.06 8.63 -7.35
C TYR A 94 8.33 8.39 -6.51
N TYR A 95 8.64 7.13 -6.16
CA TYR A 95 9.87 6.77 -5.45
C TYR A 95 11.13 7.29 -6.17
N VAL A 96 11.22 7.02 -7.47
CA VAL A 96 12.32 7.50 -8.32
C VAL A 96 12.42 9.01 -8.30
N ILE A 97 11.29 9.71 -8.44
CA ILE A 97 11.25 11.17 -8.50
C ILE A 97 11.66 11.78 -7.16
N ASN A 98 11.23 11.17 -6.05
CA ASN A 98 11.65 11.56 -4.72
C ASN A 98 13.17 11.43 -4.54
N ALA A 99 13.75 10.32 -5.03
CA ALA A 99 15.20 10.11 -5.03
C ALA A 99 15.94 11.15 -5.87
N LEU A 100 15.45 11.44 -7.09
CA LEU A 100 16.02 12.47 -7.96
C LEU A 100 15.98 13.86 -7.32
N LYS A 101 14.83 14.26 -6.78
CA LYS A 101 14.65 15.57 -6.09
C LYS A 101 15.59 15.72 -4.90
N SER A 102 15.89 14.63 -4.21
CA SER A 102 16.78 14.62 -3.03
C SER A 102 18.25 14.37 -3.38
N GLY A 103 18.61 14.33 -4.66
CA GLY A 103 20.00 14.08 -5.11
C GLY A 103 20.50 12.65 -4.88
N ARG A 104 19.61 11.70 -4.55
CA ARG A 104 19.92 10.28 -4.29
C ARG A 104 19.99 9.48 -5.58
N GLN A 105 20.94 9.84 -6.44
CA GLN A 105 21.20 9.13 -7.72
C GLN A 105 21.56 7.66 -7.50
N ASP A 106 22.21 7.34 -6.38
CA ASP A 106 22.50 5.97 -5.94
C ASP A 106 21.25 5.10 -5.94
N LYS A 107 20.14 5.62 -5.41
CA LYS A 107 18.85 4.91 -5.31
C LYS A 107 18.12 4.80 -6.64
N VAL A 108 18.31 5.76 -7.55
CA VAL A 108 17.76 5.69 -8.90
C VAL A 108 18.49 4.63 -9.72
N ILE A 109 19.82 4.55 -9.59
CA ILE A 109 20.65 3.54 -10.25
C ILE A 109 20.35 2.15 -9.69
N GLU A 110 20.23 2.02 -8.37
CA GLU A 110 19.81 0.77 -7.70
C GLU A 110 18.44 0.30 -8.22
N PHE A 111 17.51 1.23 -8.44
CA PHE A 111 16.17 0.91 -8.95
C PHE A 111 16.15 0.55 -10.44
N PHE A 112 16.87 1.28 -11.31
CA PHE A 112 16.80 1.10 -12.76
C PHE A 112 17.87 0.23 -13.38
N ALA A 113 19.02 0.03 -12.73
CA ALA A 113 20.23 -0.55 -13.36
C ALA A 113 20.57 0.05 -14.76
N ILE A 114 20.05 1.24 -15.10
CA ILE A 114 20.19 1.90 -16.41
C ILE A 114 20.79 3.30 -16.23
N PRO A 115 21.89 3.67 -16.93
CA PRO A 115 22.67 4.88 -16.62
C PRO A 115 22.24 6.22 -17.26
N TYR A 116 21.18 6.31 -18.08
CA TYR A 116 21.12 7.39 -19.08
C TYR A 116 19.83 8.23 -19.11
N ILE A 117 19.52 8.97 -18.03
CA ILE A 117 18.74 10.22 -18.14
C ILE A 117 19.35 11.26 -17.18
N LYS A 118 20.04 12.27 -17.73
CA LYS A 118 20.78 13.27 -16.93
C LYS A 118 19.89 14.21 -16.12
N ASN A 119 18.68 14.51 -16.59
CA ASN A 119 17.72 15.34 -15.87
C ASN A 119 16.25 15.03 -16.25
N PRO A 120 15.61 14.05 -15.57
CA PRO A 120 14.24 13.64 -15.87
C PRO A 120 13.18 14.73 -15.63
N SER A 121 13.46 15.75 -14.81
CA SER A 121 12.49 16.83 -14.52
C SER A 121 12.18 17.73 -15.72
N LEU A 122 13.14 17.86 -16.65
CA LEU A 122 13.00 18.69 -17.84
C LEU A 122 12.40 17.94 -19.03
N ASP A 123 12.40 16.62 -18.97
CA ASP A 123 11.87 15.76 -20.02
C ASP A 123 10.32 15.87 -20.06
N PRO A 124 9.73 16.24 -21.20
CA PRO A 124 8.28 16.37 -21.33
C PRO A 124 7.49 15.12 -20.90
N GLN A 125 8.06 13.94 -21.09
CA GLN A 125 7.43 12.66 -20.75
C GLN A 125 7.37 12.44 -19.23
N PHE A 126 8.35 12.97 -18.48
CA PHE A 126 8.47 12.75 -17.04
C PHE A 126 8.01 13.94 -16.19
N ARG A 127 7.97 15.15 -16.77
CA ARG A 127 7.65 16.40 -16.06
C ARG A 127 6.35 16.34 -15.25
N LEU A 128 5.31 15.70 -15.79
CA LEU A 128 4.01 15.56 -15.12
C LEU A 128 4.16 14.96 -13.71
N TYR A 129 5.03 13.96 -13.56
CA TYR A 129 5.20 13.25 -12.31
C TYR A 129 5.95 14.05 -11.23
N PHE A 130 6.56 15.19 -11.60
CA PHE A 130 7.19 16.10 -10.65
C PHE A 130 6.20 17.07 -10.00
N SER A 131 4.97 17.18 -10.53
CA SER A 131 3.96 18.13 -10.04
C SER A 131 3.30 17.68 -8.74
N LYS A 132 2.80 18.64 -7.96
CA LYS A 132 2.10 18.35 -6.70
C LYS A 132 0.72 17.75 -6.99
N GLU A 133 0.05 18.25 -8.02
CA GLU A 133 -1.28 17.80 -8.42
C GLU A 133 -1.30 16.32 -8.78
N TRP A 134 -0.25 15.83 -9.46
CA TRP A 134 -0.11 14.41 -9.78
C TRP A 134 0.09 13.57 -8.51
N LEU A 135 0.92 14.03 -7.57
CA LEU A 135 1.14 13.35 -6.30
C LEU A 135 -0.17 13.28 -5.48
N ASP A 136 -0.89 14.39 -5.35
CA ASP A 136 -2.14 14.44 -4.60
C ASP A 136 -3.18 13.49 -5.23
N THR A 137 -3.24 13.42 -6.57
CA THR A 137 -4.10 12.48 -7.31
C THR A 137 -3.69 11.03 -7.07
N LEU A 138 -2.39 10.72 -7.04
CA LEU A 138 -1.87 9.39 -6.76
C LEU A 138 -2.23 8.95 -5.32
N VAL A 139 -1.99 9.81 -4.33
CA VAL A 139 -2.31 9.53 -2.93
C VAL A 139 -3.81 9.29 -2.74
N LEU A 140 -4.65 10.12 -3.36
CA LEU A 140 -6.10 9.93 -3.32
C LEU A 140 -6.54 8.64 -4.01
N SER A 141 -5.98 8.34 -5.18
CA SER A 141 -6.29 7.11 -5.93
C SER A 141 -5.87 5.85 -5.16
N PHE A 142 -4.71 5.89 -4.50
CA PHE A 142 -4.23 4.80 -3.66
C PHE A 142 -5.11 4.63 -2.42
N ARG A 143 -5.48 5.73 -1.74
CA ARG A 143 -6.42 5.70 -0.62
C ARG A 143 -7.78 5.13 -1.02
N ASN A 144 -8.35 5.60 -2.13
CA ASN A 144 -9.64 5.11 -2.62
C ASN A 144 -9.58 3.64 -3.01
N PHE A 145 -8.48 3.18 -3.61
CA PHE A 145 -8.26 1.77 -3.87
C PHE A 145 -8.22 0.96 -2.57
N LEU A 146 -7.47 1.42 -1.56
CA LEU A 146 -7.43 0.78 -0.25
C LEU A 146 -8.82 0.75 0.40
N SER A 147 -9.54 1.87 0.41
CA SER A 147 -10.93 1.92 0.87
C SER A 147 -11.81 0.95 0.09
N GLY A 148 -11.68 0.83 -1.22
CA GLY A 148 -12.44 -0.15 -2.02
C GLY A 148 -12.12 -1.58 -1.63
N ILE A 149 -10.85 -1.95 -1.46
CA ILE A 149 -10.49 -3.34 -1.11
C ILE A 149 -10.86 -3.69 0.34
N PHE A 150 -10.85 -2.72 1.24
CA PHE A 150 -11.23 -2.91 2.64
C PHE A 150 -12.73 -2.74 2.88
N ASN A 151 -13.45 -1.96 2.06
CA ASN A 151 -14.88 -1.69 2.24
C ASN A 151 -15.80 -2.50 1.29
N ASP A 152 -15.44 -2.67 0.01
CA ASP A 152 -16.30 -3.32 -1.01
C ASP A 152 -15.94 -4.79 -1.28
N THR A 153 -14.75 -5.27 -0.91
CA THR A 153 -14.39 -6.69 -1.12
C THR A 153 -14.24 -7.51 0.16
N HIS A 154 -14.84 -8.70 0.09
CA HIS A 154 -14.59 -9.94 0.80
C HIS A 154 -13.09 -10.40 0.92
N ILE A 155 -12.11 -9.50 0.82
CA ILE A 155 -10.68 -9.80 0.76
C ILE A 155 -9.96 -9.49 2.08
N LEU A 156 -10.53 -8.68 2.96
CA LEU A 156 -10.25 -8.68 4.40
C LEU A 156 -11.57 -8.38 5.14
N PRO A 157 -11.89 -9.10 6.24
CA PRO A 157 -13.01 -8.73 7.10
C PRO A 157 -12.82 -7.35 7.73
#